data_AF-A0A955V356-F1
#
_entry.id   AF-A0A955V356-F1
#
_cell.length_a   1.000
_cell.length_b   1.000
_cell.length_c   1.000
_cell.angle_alpha   90.00
_cell.angle_beta   90.00
_cell.angle_gamma   90.00
#
_symmetry.space_group_name_H-M   'P 1'
#
loop_
_entity.id
_entity.type
_entity.pdbx_description
1 polymer ?
#
loop_
_entity_poly.entity_id
_entity_poly.type
_entity_poly.pdbx_seq_one_letter_code
_entity_poly.pdbx_strand_id
1 'polypeptide(L)'
;MRKVHALVGLAAALSGCVTYAFTPTTRQSAPAREAGCEFDLLSAAPRTPYVQLGFLEPTVQAHSAVEFYDAVRGEVCAAGGDAVLTEINGLGEYVRGTVIAYVE
;
A
#
# COMPACT_ATOMS: atom_id res chain seq x y z
N MET A 1 -33.65 24.21 -35.85
CA MET A 1 -32.18 24.31 -35.67
C MET A 1 -31.78 23.36 -34.55
N ARG A 2 -31.10 22.24 -34.85
CA ARG A 2 -30.78 21.17 -33.88
C ARG A 2 -29.44 21.49 -33.19
N LYS A 3 -29.43 21.67 -31.86
CA LYS A 3 -28.21 21.87 -31.07
C LYS A 3 -27.63 20.52 -30.66
N VAL A 4 -26.49 20.17 -31.25
CA VAL A 4 -25.74 18.92 -31.01
C VAL A 4 -25.21 18.91 -29.58
N HIS A 5 -25.54 17.86 -28.83
CA HIS A 5 -25.00 17.61 -27.49
C HIS A 5 -23.63 16.93 -27.64
N ALA A 6 -22.57 17.60 -27.21
CA ALA A 6 -21.23 17.02 -27.14
C ALA A 6 -21.12 16.16 -25.88
N LEU A 7 -21.31 14.85 -26.03
CA LEU A 7 -20.95 13.85 -25.03
C LEU A 7 -19.42 13.75 -24.98
N VAL A 8 -18.81 14.37 -23.98
CA VAL A 8 -17.40 14.19 -23.64
C VAL A 8 -17.26 12.82 -22.97
N GLY A 9 -16.70 11.87 -23.72
CA GLY A 9 -16.42 10.52 -23.23
C GLY A 9 -15.29 10.53 -22.21
N LEU A 10 -15.63 10.21 -20.96
CA LEU A 10 -14.66 9.97 -19.88
C LEU A 10 -14.01 8.61 -20.12
N ALA A 11 -12.80 8.62 -20.70
CA ALA A 11 -11.99 7.41 -20.87
C ALA A 11 -11.44 6.99 -19.50
N ALA A 12 -12.07 5.99 -18.87
CA ALA A 12 -11.55 5.34 -17.67
C ALA A 12 -10.37 4.44 -18.07
N ALA A 13 -9.15 4.88 -17.75
CA ALA A 13 -7.97 4.05 -17.84
C ALA A 13 -8.03 3.00 -16.71
N LEU A 14 -8.46 1.78 -17.04
CA LEU A 14 -8.28 0.61 -16.18
C LEU A 14 -6.83 0.15 -16.30
N SER A 15 -5.92 0.84 -15.63
CA SER A 15 -4.60 0.28 -15.35
C SER A 15 -4.81 -0.93 -14.45
N GLY A 16 -4.51 -2.13 -14.96
CA GLY A 16 -4.46 -3.34 -14.14
C GLY A 16 -3.33 -3.20 -13.14
N CYS A 17 -3.64 -2.65 -11.97
CA CYS A 17 -2.70 -2.49 -10.88
C CYS A 17 -2.36 -3.87 -10.31
N VAL A 18 -1.07 -4.14 -10.12
CA VAL A 18 -0.63 -5.15 -9.16
C VAL A 18 -1.20 -4.73 -7.80
N THR A 19 -2.15 -5.50 -7.28
CA THR A 19 -2.87 -5.15 -6.05
C THR A 19 -2.40 -5.99 -4.89
N TYR A 20 -1.81 -5.36 -3.88
CA TYR A 20 -1.77 -5.94 -2.56
C TYR A 20 -3.11 -5.66 -1.88
N ALA A 21 -3.65 -6.63 -1.15
CA ALA A 21 -4.83 -6.44 -0.34
C ALA A 21 -4.41 -6.17 1.11
N PHE A 22 -4.94 -5.11 1.73
CA PHE A 22 -4.73 -4.84 3.14
C PHE A 22 -5.74 -5.60 4.00
N THR A 23 -5.23 -6.38 4.95
CA THR A 23 -6.02 -7.10 5.95
C THR A 23 -5.69 -6.56 7.35
N PRO A 24 -6.62 -5.86 8.02
CA PRO A 24 -6.38 -5.30 9.35
C PRO A 24 -6.24 -6.41 10.40
N THR A 25 -5.30 -6.24 11.34
CA THR A 25 -4.99 -7.26 12.36
C THR A 25 -5.40 -6.84 13.77
N THR A 26 -5.65 -5.55 13.97
CA THR A 26 -6.03 -5.01 15.27
C THR A 26 -7.26 -4.12 15.13
N ARG A 27 -7.89 -3.79 16.26
CA ARG A 27 -8.89 -2.72 16.32
C ARG A 27 -8.27 -1.33 16.41
N GLN A 28 -6.95 -1.26 16.57
CA GLN A 28 -6.21 -0.02 16.71
C GLN A 28 -6.01 0.55 15.30
N SER A 29 -6.50 1.77 15.08
CA SER A 29 -6.35 2.46 13.81
C SER A 29 -5.38 3.64 13.96
N ALA A 30 -4.66 3.95 12.90
CA ALA A 30 -3.97 5.21 12.72
C ALA A 30 -4.81 6.13 11.81
N PRO A 31 -4.68 7.46 11.91
CA PRO A 31 -5.30 8.37 10.98
C PRO A 31 -4.80 8.12 9.55
N ALA A 32 -5.72 8.05 8.59
CA ALA A 32 -5.35 7.94 7.17
C ALA A 32 -4.49 9.15 6.74
N ARG A 33 -3.52 8.90 5.86
CA ARG A 33 -2.60 9.89 5.32
C ARG A 33 -3.02 10.30 3.90
N GLU A 34 -2.39 11.36 3.37
CA GLU A 34 -2.64 11.81 2.00
C GLU A 34 -2.37 10.71 0.98
N ALA A 35 -3.14 10.70 -0.11
CA ALA A 35 -2.95 9.75 -1.19
C ALA A 35 -1.54 9.92 -1.79
N GLY A 36 -0.69 8.90 -1.63
CA GLY A 36 0.70 8.95 -2.08
C GLY A 36 1.72 9.38 -1.02
N CYS A 37 1.37 9.32 0.27
CA CYS A 37 2.28 9.51 1.40
C CYS A 37 3.59 8.70 1.26
N GLU A 38 4.64 9.20 1.92
CA GLU A 38 5.91 8.50 2.07
C GLU A 38 5.90 7.59 3.30
N PHE A 39 6.53 6.42 3.19
CA PHE A 39 6.67 5.46 4.29
C PHE A 39 8.00 4.70 4.16
N ASP A 40 8.47 4.11 5.25
CA ASP A 40 9.71 3.34 5.23
C ASP A 40 9.48 1.88 4.85
N LEU A 41 10.37 1.30 4.03
CA LEU A 41 10.46 -0.15 3.86
C LEU A 41 11.54 -0.71 4.78
N LEU A 42 11.15 -1.61 5.67
CA LEU A 42 12.01 -2.18 6.69
C LEU A 42 12.21 -3.67 6.44
N SER A 43 13.46 -4.13 6.49
CA SER A 43 13.79 -5.57 6.46
C SER A 43 13.89 -6.18 7.86
N ALA A 44 13.79 -5.37 8.91
CA ALA A 44 13.85 -5.78 10.31
C ALA A 44 12.94 -4.89 11.14
N ALA A 45 12.38 -5.46 12.21
CA ALA A 45 11.51 -4.71 13.12
C ALA A 45 12.27 -3.50 13.71
N PRO A 46 11.65 -2.29 13.72
CA PRO A 46 12.29 -1.11 14.28
C PRO A 46 12.40 -1.22 15.80
N ARG A 47 13.33 -0.45 16.39
CA ARG A 47 13.48 -0.35 17.85
C ARG A 47 12.49 0.61 18.48
N THR A 48 12.03 1.60 17.71
CA THR A 48 10.98 2.53 18.13
C THR A 48 9.71 1.76 18.39
N PRO A 49 9.01 1.98 19.51
CA PRO A 49 7.71 1.37 19.76
C PRO A 49 6.72 1.63 18.62
N TYR A 50 5.97 0.61 18.22
CA TYR A 50 5.01 0.68 17.11
C TYR A 50 3.79 -0.20 17.38
N VAL A 51 2.71 0.09 16.67
CA VAL A 51 1.52 -0.74 16.59
C VAL A 51 1.40 -1.36 15.21
N GLN A 52 0.97 -2.62 15.16
CA GLN A 52 0.68 -3.30 13.91
C GLN A 52 -0.75 -2.97 13.47
N LEU A 53 -0.88 -2.44 12.26
CA LEU A 53 -2.17 -2.08 11.68
C LEU A 53 -2.78 -3.23 10.88
N GLY A 54 -1.95 -3.92 10.10
CA GLY A 54 -2.40 -5.05 9.29
C GLY A 54 -1.31 -5.66 8.43
N PHE A 55 -1.72 -6.58 7.57
CA PHE A 55 -0.86 -7.24 6.59
C PHE A 55 -1.24 -6.83 5.17
N LEU A 56 -0.24 -6.78 4.30
CA LEU A 56 -0.36 -6.65 2.86
C LEU A 56 -0.18 -8.04 2.25
N GLU A 57 -1.24 -8.55 1.63
CA GLU A 57 -1.24 -9.86 0.97
C GLU A 57 -1.11 -9.69 -0.54
N PRO A 58 -0.11 -10.31 -1.19
CA PRO A 58 0.07 -10.15 -2.63
C PRO A 58 -1.01 -10.90 -3.41
N THR A 59 -1.58 -10.25 -4.43
CA THR A 59 -2.20 -10.98 -5.55
C THR A 59 -1.16 -11.35 -6.62
N VAL A 60 -0.08 -10.57 -6.71
CA VAL A 60 1.12 -10.80 -7.54
C VAL A 60 2.34 -10.42 -6.69
N GLN A 61 3.45 -11.13 -6.88
CA GLN A 61 4.70 -10.90 -6.14
C GLN A 61 5.50 -9.79 -6.82
N ALA A 62 6.00 -8.84 -6.04
CA ALA A 62 6.92 -7.82 -6.53
C ALA A 62 8.37 -8.34 -6.50
N HIS A 63 9.13 -8.05 -7.56
CA HIS A 63 10.52 -8.50 -7.75
C HIS A 63 11.54 -7.42 -7.39
N SER A 64 11.09 -6.25 -6.94
CA SER A 64 11.96 -5.17 -6.47
C SER A 64 11.31 -4.33 -5.37
N ALA A 65 12.14 -3.63 -4.60
CA ALA A 65 11.68 -2.70 -3.57
C ALA A 65 10.79 -1.59 -4.14
N VAL A 66 11.14 -1.05 -5.31
CA VAL A 66 10.41 0.05 -5.96
C VAL A 66 9.04 -0.42 -6.43
N GLU A 67 8.98 -1.60 -7.06
CA GLU A 67 7.71 -2.21 -7.48
C GLU A 67 6.80 -2.48 -6.29
N PHE A 68 7.35 -3.06 -5.21
CA PHE A 68 6.61 -3.30 -3.98
C PHE A 68 6.09 -1.99 -3.37
N TYR A 69 6.97 -1.00 -3.22
CA TYR A 69 6.64 0.31 -2.67
C TYR A 69 5.47 0.96 -3.41
N ASP A 70 5.56 1.03 -4.74
CA ASP A 70 4.52 1.64 -5.57
C ASP A 70 3.20 0.86 -5.51
N ALA A 71 3.27 -0.47 -5.47
CA ALA A 71 2.09 -1.33 -5.42
C ALA A 71 1.32 -1.22 -4.09
N VAL A 72 2.02 -1.02 -2.96
CA VAL A 72 1.38 -0.99 -1.63
C VAL A 72 1.06 0.41 -1.12
N ARG A 73 1.61 1.46 -1.74
CA ARG A 73 1.54 2.84 -1.24
C ARG A 73 0.12 3.30 -0.94
N GLY A 74 -0.84 3.03 -1.82
CA GLY A 74 -2.23 3.42 -1.61
C GLY A 74 -2.82 2.83 -0.33
N GLU A 75 -2.62 1.52 -0.13
CA GLU A 75 -3.10 0.78 1.03
C GLU A 75 -2.42 1.23 2.33
N VAL A 76 -1.09 1.42 2.30
CA VAL A 76 -0.31 1.89 3.46
C VAL A 76 -0.78 3.28 3.90
N CYS A 77 -0.96 4.21 2.96
CA CYS A 77 -1.44 5.55 3.29
C CYS A 77 -2.87 5.55 3.80
N ALA A 78 -3.76 4.75 3.20
CA ALA A 78 -5.14 4.61 3.66
C ALA A 78 -5.22 4.00 5.07
N ALA A 79 -4.32 3.07 5.41
CA ALA A 79 -4.22 2.50 6.74
C ALA A 79 -3.61 3.45 7.78
N GLY A 80 -2.94 4.53 7.35
CA GLY A 80 -2.20 5.42 8.24
C GLY A 80 -0.84 4.88 8.67
N GLY A 81 -0.22 4.02 7.86
CA GLY A 81 1.08 3.44 8.15
C GLY A 81 2.24 4.43 7.99
N ASP A 82 3.24 4.28 8.85
CA ASP A 82 4.52 4.99 8.78
C ASP A 82 5.60 4.13 8.11
N ALA A 83 5.49 2.81 8.23
CA ALA A 83 6.43 1.87 7.66
C ALA A 83 5.79 0.51 7.31
N VAL A 84 6.47 -0.25 6.47
CA VAL A 84 6.15 -1.64 6.14
C VAL A 84 7.34 -2.53 6.46
N LEU A 85 7.15 -3.49 7.37
CA LEU A 85 8.10 -4.58 7.60
C LEU A 85 7.90 -5.63 6.52
N THR A 86 8.86 -5.76 5.61
CA THR A 86 8.78 -6.63 4.43
C THR A 86 9.30 -8.03 4.72
N GLU A 87 8.61 -9.02 4.19
CA GLU A 87 9.09 -10.40 4.13
C GLU A 87 9.50 -10.73 2.69
N ILE A 88 10.77 -11.14 2.54
CA ILE A 88 11.38 -11.47 1.26
C ILE A 88 11.68 -12.97 1.24
N ASN A 89 11.29 -13.67 0.19
CA ASN A 89 11.54 -15.11 0.06
C ASN A 89 12.97 -15.42 -0.40
N GLY A 90 13.31 -16.71 -0.54
CA GLY A 90 14.63 -17.16 -1.00
C GLY A 90 15.00 -16.78 -2.44
N LEU A 91 14.05 -16.23 -3.22
CA LEU A 91 14.25 -15.73 -4.59
C LEU A 91 14.42 -14.21 -4.64
N GLY A 92 14.31 -13.51 -3.51
CA GLY A 92 14.38 -12.05 -3.46
C GLY A 92 13.04 -11.35 -3.73
N GLU A 93 11.92 -12.08 -3.71
CA GLU A 93 10.58 -11.54 -4.00
C GLU A 93 9.87 -11.11 -2.72
N TYR A 94 9.12 -10.01 -2.80
CA TYR A 94 8.35 -9.45 -1.69
C TYR A 94 7.02 -10.18 -1.55
N VAL A 95 6.97 -11.13 -0.62
CA VAL A 95 5.84 -12.06 -0.46
C VAL A 95 4.81 -11.61 0.56
N ARG A 96 5.16 -10.66 1.43
CA ARG A 96 4.25 -10.09 2.45
C ARG A 96 4.82 -8.78 2.99
N GLY A 97 3.94 -7.90 3.45
CA GLY A 97 4.30 -6.71 4.22
C GLY A 97 3.46 -6.59 5.48
N THR A 98 4.03 -6.12 6.58
CA THR A 98 3.30 -5.77 7.80
C THR A 98 3.30 -4.26 7.95
N VAL A 99 2.12 -3.63 7.89
CA VAL A 99 1.98 -2.19 8.03
C VAL A 99 2.00 -1.82 9.50
N ILE A 100 2.85 -0.88 9.86
CA ILE A 100 3.02 -0.40 11.23
C ILE A 100 2.88 1.12 11.29
N ALA A 101 2.43 1.62 12.44
CA ALA A 101 2.52 3.03 12.81
C ALA A 101 3.32 3.17 14.10
N TYR A 102 4.18 4.18 14.19
CA TYR A 102 4.94 4.46 15.39
C TYR A 102 4.03 4.99 16.49
N VAL A 103 4.29 4.60 17.74
CA VAL A 103 3.64 5.19 18.91
C VAL A 103 4.65 6.12 19.58
N GLU A 104 4.32 7.42 19.56
CA GLU A 104 5.04 8.44 20.33
C GLU A 104 4.68 8.36 21.83
#